data_AF-A0AA88KJ97-F1
#
_entry.id   AF-A0AA88KJ97-F1
#
_cell.length_a   1.000
_cell.length_b   1.000
_cell.length_c   1.000
_cell.angle_alpha   90.00
_cell.angle_beta   90.00
_cell.angle_gamma   90.00
#
_symmetry.space_group_name_H-M   'P 1'
#
loop_
_entity.id
_entity.type
_entity.pdbx_description
1 polymer ?
#
loop_
_entity_poly.entity_id
_entity_poly.type
_entity_poly.pdbx_seq_one_letter_code
_entity_poly.pdbx_strand_id
1 'polypeptide(L)'
;MPRASRKKTLQHEQDQEKEPVDSSSQVIDEPEQQILKKQLSKKEKQALRREKRKNKQSKKATSSTTPHENSSSDSEGSNSDDSSEDVESQQHIASKKKPSNVSLVPFENRSEKQKAQLTLQKKVVSEHKNIKVDPNERDISSSLATVRFLRNNEKGLEKLVSNYHLKVKKHSHFSNLISLKYDMLKSPFSTEIVQECRGLVLDRDRNYKVVCYPFKKFFNYGEKYNASKDINWKEAKVYEKVDGSLCTLYYYGDMWWISTTGTASGNGYLHKKNKTFDKVFWEIWYQLQYKFPDPSLNKIYMFELFTKEHEIIVKPDRDRIILLGVRDMNTLKEEDPQPHAEKMGWECVAMYPLLSSIGKVFDAAKNLDPSQHEGFVICDNNFNRIKIKSPRYVALSHLLSMDGEGDGGEADSKSEAILEDNQENSPTRKRKMLQIVRNNESSEFLAYYPNLEEIHNIVRGEYNQLLKLTKHIATDIKTKYYSNNEEEKSNKDAILNFIQRKCQTDYCSEFISILAVNVPADKSEELEKEMKSSKKFAKIIKHTLLIAVYQELFGQKSCEQIYKDVELGTLFELMNFASSI
;
A
#
# COMPACT_ATOMS: atom_id res chain seq x y z
N MET A 1 47.96 -38.41 -7.67
CA MET A 1 47.55 -39.16 -6.46
C MET A 1 48.14 -38.50 -5.21
N PRO A 2 47.65 -38.76 -3.98
CA PRO A 2 47.75 -37.82 -2.86
C PRO A 2 48.85 -38.13 -1.81
N ARG A 3 48.92 -37.27 -0.76
CA ARG A 3 49.85 -37.21 0.40
C ARG A 3 51.12 -36.38 0.12
N ALA A 4 51.80 -35.75 1.09
CA ALA A 4 51.72 -35.91 2.56
C ALA A 4 51.61 -34.57 3.34
N SER A 5 52.07 -34.51 4.61
CA SER A 5 51.65 -33.51 5.61
C SER A 5 52.67 -33.21 6.72
N ARG A 6 52.46 -32.07 7.42
CA ARG A 6 52.82 -31.74 8.84
C ARG A 6 54.25 -31.26 9.24
N LYS A 7 54.28 -29.98 9.65
CA LYS A 7 54.70 -29.40 10.96
C LYS A 7 56.19 -29.18 11.36
N LYS A 8 56.35 -28.19 12.27
CA LYS A 8 57.53 -27.71 13.03
C LYS A 8 58.50 -26.83 12.20
N THR A 9 59.30 -25.90 12.77
CA THR A 9 59.88 -25.80 14.14
C THR A 9 59.71 -24.39 14.77
N LEU A 10 60.42 -24.09 15.89
CA LEU A 10 60.27 -22.96 16.84
C LEU A 10 61.67 -22.53 17.37
N GLN A 11 61.74 -21.52 18.26
CA GLN A 11 62.93 -21.01 19.02
C GLN A 11 63.93 -20.15 18.19
N HIS A 12 64.64 -19.13 18.73
CA HIS A 12 64.60 -18.34 19.99
C HIS A 12 65.15 -16.89 19.69
N GLU A 13 65.76 -16.00 20.50
CA GLU A 13 66.34 -15.87 21.88
C GLU A 13 66.25 -14.36 22.31
N GLN A 14 65.97 -13.98 23.58
CA GLN A 14 66.87 -13.41 24.63
C GLN A 14 67.56 -12.03 24.38
N ASP A 15 67.79 -11.10 25.35
CA ASP A 15 67.28 -10.86 26.73
C ASP A 15 67.73 -9.46 27.29
N GLN A 16 67.27 -9.08 28.51
CA GLN A 16 67.78 -8.03 29.46
C GLN A 16 67.49 -6.53 29.19
N GLU A 17 67.46 -5.59 30.17
CA GLU A 17 66.96 -5.57 31.59
C GLU A 17 66.92 -4.08 32.13
N LYS A 18 66.12 -3.80 33.19
CA LYS A 18 66.15 -2.66 34.17
C LYS A 18 65.35 -1.36 33.92
N GLU A 19 64.86 -0.81 35.06
CA GLU A 19 64.21 0.51 35.28
C GLU A 19 65.22 1.54 35.85
N PRO A 20 64.82 2.73 36.37
CA PRO A 20 63.64 3.59 36.13
C PRO A 20 64.04 5.07 35.82
N VAL A 21 63.07 5.98 35.65
CA VAL A 21 63.00 7.41 36.14
C VAL A 21 61.89 8.20 35.41
N ASP A 22 61.43 9.29 36.02
CA ASP A 22 60.16 9.99 35.76
C ASP A 22 60.21 11.16 34.74
N SER A 23 59.02 11.58 34.29
CA SER A 23 58.64 12.83 33.61
C SER A 23 59.02 13.03 32.13
N SER A 24 58.01 12.92 31.24
CA SER A 24 57.60 14.02 30.33
C SER A 24 56.43 13.63 29.41
N SER A 25 55.76 14.64 28.87
CA SER A 25 54.45 14.60 28.19
C SER A 25 54.45 14.07 26.75
N GLN A 26 53.50 13.19 26.42
CA GLN A 26 52.88 13.04 25.10
C GLN A 26 51.35 12.90 25.31
N VAL A 27 50.52 13.82 24.82
CA VAL A 27 49.97 13.93 23.45
C VAL A 27 49.13 12.70 23.07
N ILE A 28 47.81 12.91 22.96
CA ILE A 28 46.80 11.95 22.47
C ILE A 28 45.91 12.69 21.47
N ASP A 29 45.54 12.02 20.37
CA ASP A 29 45.00 12.65 19.15
C ASP A 29 43.67 13.42 19.29
N GLU A 30 43.52 14.46 18.46
CA GLU A 30 42.35 15.35 18.42
C GLU A 30 40.97 14.72 18.11
N PRO A 31 40.81 13.62 17.32
CA PRO A 31 39.49 13.17 16.86
C PRO A 31 38.51 12.83 17.99
N GLU A 32 38.97 12.18 19.06
CA GLU A 32 38.08 11.69 20.12
C GLU A 32 37.53 12.82 20.99
N GLN A 33 38.33 13.86 21.27
CA GLN A 33 37.87 15.00 22.06
C GLN A 33 36.71 15.74 21.39
N GLN A 34 36.69 15.83 20.05
CA GLN A 34 35.57 16.45 19.33
C GLN A 34 34.29 15.62 19.43
N ILE A 35 34.38 14.29 19.44
CA ILE A 35 33.23 13.39 19.58
C ILE A 35 32.65 13.52 20.99
N LEU A 36 33.49 13.51 22.03
CA LEU A 36 33.04 13.66 23.42
C LEU A 36 32.35 15.02 23.65
N LYS A 37 32.94 16.12 23.19
CA LYS A 37 32.37 17.49 23.27
C LYS A 37 31.04 17.62 22.50
N LYS A 38 30.89 16.92 21.35
CA LYS A 38 29.62 16.85 20.60
C LYS A 38 28.54 16.00 21.30
N GLN A 39 28.90 15.00 22.10
CA GLN A 39 27.93 14.22 22.89
C GLN A 39 27.48 14.95 24.17
N LEU A 40 28.41 15.59 24.88
CA LEU A 40 28.12 16.40 26.08
C LEU A 40 27.14 17.54 25.75
N SER A 41 27.46 18.37 24.75
CA SER A 41 26.60 19.48 24.34
C SER A 41 25.22 19.07 23.77
N LYS A 42 25.05 17.82 23.35
CA LYS A 42 23.72 17.25 23.05
C LYS A 42 22.93 16.94 24.33
N LYS A 43 23.55 16.33 25.34
CA LYS A 43 22.91 16.07 26.65
C LYS A 43 22.50 17.38 27.35
N GLU A 44 23.37 18.38 27.36
CA GLU A 44 23.11 19.70 27.94
C GLU A 44 21.91 20.40 27.26
N LYS A 45 21.88 20.44 25.92
CA LYS A 45 20.75 20.99 25.16
C LYS A 45 19.44 20.21 25.38
N GLN A 46 19.52 18.93 25.71
CA GLN A 46 18.36 18.10 26.05
C GLN A 46 17.87 18.33 27.50
N ALA A 47 18.77 18.55 28.45
CA ALA A 47 18.46 18.97 29.81
C ALA A 47 17.78 20.34 29.84
N LEU A 48 18.38 21.35 29.19
CA LEU A 48 17.84 22.71 29.09
C LEU A 48 16.44 22.74 28.44
N ARG A 49 16.15 21.81 27.51
CA ARG A 49 14.81 21.63 26.91
C ARG A 49 13.80 20.98 27.87
N ARG A 50 14.23 20.09 28.77
CA ARG A 50 13.37 19.52 29.83
C ARG A 50 13.05 20.56 30.90
N GLU A 51 14.03 21.34 31.31
CA GLU A 51 13.89 22.43 32.28
C GLU A 51 12.96 23.54 31.78
N LYS A 52 13.16 24.01 30.53
CA LYS A 52 12.23 24.97 29.88
C LYS A 52 10.80 24.43 29.69
N ARG A 53 10.59 23.11 29.68
CA ARG A 53 9.24 22.51 29.71
C ARG A 53 8.63 22.56 31.12
N LYS A 54 9.37 22.20 32.18
CA LYS A 54 8.90 22.36 33.57
C LYS A 54 8.52 23.81 33.89
N ASN A 55 9.38 24.77 33.55
CA ASN A 55 9.14 26.20 33.79
C ASN A 55 8.02 26.82 32.91
N LYS A 56 7.49 26.08 31.93
CA LYS A 56 6.28 26.50 31.18
C LYS A 56 4.99 25.89 31.75
N GLN A 57 5.07 24.81 32.53
CA GLN A 57 3.91 24.26 33.24
C GLN A 57 3.65 25.00 34.57
N SER A 58 4.69 25.37 35.32
CA SER A 58 4.54 26.14 36.57
C SER A 58 3.96 27.55 36.37
N LYS A 59 4.13 28.15 35.19
CA LYS A 59 3.57 29.47 34.84
C LYS A 59 2.13 29.46 34.31
N LYS A 60 1.40 28.34 34.38
CA LYS A 60 0.00 28.25 33.95
C LYS A 60 -0.99 27.93 35.08
N ALA A 61 -0.57 28.13 36.34
CA ALA A 61 -1.32 27.72 37.55
C ALA A 61 -1.38 28.81 38.64
N THR A 62 -1.29 30.11 38.28
CA THR A 62 -1.36 31.24 39.22
C THR A 62 -2.00 32.49 38.58
N SER A 63 -3.31 32.46 38.30
CA SER A 63 -4.07 33.68 37.96
C SER A 63 -5.61 33.50 38.04
N SER A 64 -6.16 33.66 39.25
CA SER A 64 -7.48 34.28 39.54
C SER A 64 -7.92 33.97 40.97
N THR A 65 -8.36 34.99 41.72
CA THR A 65 -9.00 34.81 43.04
C THR A 65 -9.76 36.09 43.42
N THR A 66 -11.09 35.98 43.60
CA THR A 66 -11.99 36.86 44.42
C THR A 66 -12.12 38.37 44.08
N PRO A 67 -13.17 39.08 44.58
CA PRO A 67 -14.48 38.64 45.15
C PRO A 67 -15.72 39.42 44.57
N HIS A 68 -16.87 39.31 45.24
CA HIS A 68 -18.13 40.11 45.13
C HIS A 68 -19.08 39.81 43.95
N GLU A 69 -20.43 39.87 44.08
CA GLU A 69 -21.33 39.64 45.24
C GLU A 69 -22.81 39.51 44.75
N ASN A 70 -23.70 38.91 45.57
CA ASN A 70 -25.19 39.01 45.59
C ASN A 70 -25.98 39.03 44.25
N SER A 71 -26.98 38.18 44.01
CA SER A 71 -28.21 38.13 44.84
C SER A 71 -29.26 37.07 44.40
N SER A 72 -29.96 36.51 45.39
CA SER A 72 -31.37 36.02 45.43
C SER A 72 -31.97 34.97 44.46
N SER A 73 -32.76 34.06 45.08
CA SER A 73 -33.94 33.30 44.60
C SER A 73 -33.77 32.08 43.68
N ASP A 74 -34.54 30.98 43.80
CA ASP A 74 -35.28 30.38 44.94
C ASP A 74 -35.73 28.93 44.61
N SER A 75 -36.26 28.17 45.59
CA SER A 75 -36.77 26.76 45.55
C SER A 75 -35.71 25.66 45.28
N GLU A 76 -35.45 24.68 46.16
CA GLU A 76 -36.28 23.61 46.78
C GLU A 76 -36.60 22.43 45.82
N GLY A 77 -36.37 21.15 46.15
CA GLY A 77 -35.92 20.49 47.41
C GLY A 77 -34.98 19.28 47.13
N SER A 78 -34.25 18.68 48.10
CA SER A 78 -34.68 17.82 49.23
C SER A 78 -35.33 16.50 48.76
N ASN A 79 -34.91 15.27 49.08
CA ASN A 79 -34.03 14.66 50.10
C ASN A 79 -33.20 13.49 49.48
N SER A 80 -32.13 12.89 50.05
CA SER A 80 -31.87 12.35 51.42
C SER A 80 -32.74 11.10 51.73
N ASP A 81 -32.32 9.99 52.37
CA ASP A 81 -31.10 9.58 53.12
C ASP A 81 -30.85 8.05 52.92
N ASP A 82 -29.62 7.48 53.07
CA ASP A 82 -29.04 6.75 54.25
C ASP A 82 -29.75 5.39 54.58
N SER A 83 -29.20 4.36 55.27
CA SER A 83 -27.96 4.17 56.04
C SER A 83 -27.46 2.70 56.09
N SER A 84 -26.21 2.52 56.58
CA SER A 84 -25.65 1.42 57.43
C SER A 84 -25.90 -0.10 57.09
N GLU A 85 -25.25 -1.12 57.70
CA GLU A 85 -24.40 -1.23 58.90
C GLU A 85 -23.25 -2.29 58.77
N ASP A 86 -22.56 -2.70 59.86
CA ASP A 86 -21.21 -3.33 59.85
C ASP A 86 -21.19 -4.89 60.11
N VAL A 87 -20.41 -5.61 60.94
CA VAL A 87 -19.57 -5.29 62.11
C VAL A 87 -18.46 -6.35 62.42
N GLU A 88 -17.23 -5.89 62.72
CA GLU A 88 -16.10 -6.57 63.44
C GLU A 88 -15.54 -7.93 62.90
N SER A 89 -14.38 -8.51 63.32
CA SER A 89 -13.54 -8.35 64.53
C SER A 89 -12.00 -8.54 64.31
N GLN A 90 -11.20 -8.40 65.37
CA GLN A 90 -9.71 -8.23 65.35
C GLN A 90 -8.87 -9.51 65.56
N GLN A 91 -7.58 -9.50 65.16
CA GLN A 91 -6.40 -9.64 66.07
C GLN A 91 -5.02 -9.54 65.35
N HIS A 92 -3.95 -9.25 66.12
CA HIS A 92 -2.56 -9.09 65.65
C HIS A 92 -1.72 -10.38 65.75
N ILE A 93 -0.73 -10.53 64.87
CA ILE A 93 0.64 -11.02 65.16
C ILE A 93 1.58 -10.66 63.99
N ALA A 94 2.87 -10.44 64.25
CA ALA A 94 3.84 -10.02 63.23
C ALA A 94 4.90 -11.10 62.95
N SER A 95 5.24 -11.35 61.68
CA SER A 95 6.63 -11.69 61.26
C SER A 95 6.87 -11.72 59.74
N LYS A 96 8.08 -11.28 59.36
CA LYS A 96 8.93 -11.66 58.21
C LYS A 96 8.27 -12.33 56.99
N LYS A 97 8.06 -11.56 55.91
CA LYS A 97 7.80 -12.10 54.56
C LYS A 97 9.05 -12.79 53.96
N LYS A 98 8.92 -14.06 53.55
CA LYS A 98 9.65 -14.67 52.42
C LYS A 98 8.61 -15.12 51.40
N PRO A 99 8.70 -14.76 50.11
CA PRO A 99 7.90 -15.38 49.06
C PRO A 99 8.52 -16.70 48.58
N SER A 100 7.70 -17.70 48.27
CA SER A 100 8.14 -18.97 47.69
C SER A 100 7.21 -19.40 46.55
N ASN A 101 7.81 -19.64 45.38
CA ASN A 101 7.31 -20.44 44.27
C ASN A 101 5.87 -20.17 43.78
N VAL A 102 5.76 -19.31 42.75
CA VAL A 102 4.85 -19.56 41.62
C VAL A 102 5.70 -20.12 40.48
N SER A 103 5.25 -21.20 39.82
CA SER A 103 6.04 -21.89 38.79
C SER A 103 6.12 -21.09 37.48
N LEU A 104 7.34 -20.84 37.01
CA LEU A 104 7.59 -20.28 35.68
C LEU A 104 7.33 -21.36 34.60
N VAL A 105 6.46 -21.05 33.64
CA VAL A 105 6.32 -21.85 32.41
C VAL A 105 7.44 -21.43 31.44
N PRO A 106 8.25 -22.34 30.86
CA PRO A 106 9.41 -21.96 30.05
C PRO A 106 9.07 -21.18 28.78
N PHE A 107 9.76 -20.06 28.57
CA PHE A 107 9.50 -19.13 27.46
C PHE A 107 10.39 -19.43 26.23
N GLU A 108 10.38 -20.68 25.75
CA GLU A 108 11.29 -21.14 24.69
C GLU A 108 10.63 -21.38 23.32
N ASN A 109 11.46 -21.32 22.27
CA ASN A 109 11.22 -21.89 20.94
C ASN A 109 10.06 -21.38 20.07
N ARG A 110 9.82 -20.05 20.10
CA ARG A 110 9.32 -19.33 18.90
C ARG A 110 10.41 -19.12 17.83
N SER A 111 11.64 -18.73 18.20
CA SER A 111 12.69 -18.41 17.19
C SER A 111 13.20 -19.64 16.43
N GLU A 112 13.25 -20.81 17.08
CA GLU A 112 13.79 -22.03 16.44
C GLU A 112 12.83 -22.62 15.41
N LYS A 113 11.52 -22.60 15.66
CA LYS A 113 10.52 -23.03 14.67
C LYS A 113 10.59 -22.18 13.39
N GLN A 114 10.73 -20.86 13.53
CA GLN A 114 10.92 -19.95 12.39
C GLN A 114 12.24 -20.21 11.65
N LYS A 115 13.36 -20.42 12.37
CA LYS A 115 14.67 -20.77 11.77
C LYS A 115 14.63 -22.13 11.05
N ALA A 116 13.98 -23.13 11.63
CA ALA A 116 13.80 -24.45 11.03
C ALA A 116 12.97 -24.36 9.74
N GLN A 117 11.87 -23.61 9.74
CA GLN A 117 11.03 -23.37 8.56
C GLN A 117 11.80 -22.61 7.45
N LEU A 118 12.55 -21.57 7.80
CA LEU A 118 13.45 -20.85 6.87
C LEU A 118 14.58 -21.74 6.30
N THR A 119 14.98 -22.78 7.04
CA THR A 119 15.99 -23.75 6.59
C THR A 119 15.37 -24.81 5.67
N LEU A 120 14.16 -25.28 5.99
CA LEU A 120 13.38 -26.17 5.13
C LEU A 120 13.04 -25.50 3.80
N GLN A 121 12.59 -24.24 3.83
CA GLN A 121 12.34 -23.42 2.64
C GLN A 121 13.55 -23.33 1.72
N LYS A 122 14.76 -23.19 2.26
CA LYS A 122 15.99 -23.16 1.45
C LYS A 122 16.36 -24.52 0.86
N LYS A 123 16.05 -25.63 1.54
CA LYS A 123 16.41 -26.98 1.10
C LYS A 123 15.48 -27.51 0.00
N VAL A 124 14.16 -27.43 0.19
CA VAL A 124 13.18 -27.98 -0.77
C VAL A 124 13.22 -27.24 -2.12
N VAL A 125 13.59 -25.95 -2.09
CA VAL A 125 13.79 -25.12 -3.28
C VAL A 125 14.94 -25.59 -4.18
N SER A 126 15.98 -26.24 -3.64
CA SER A 126 17.09 -26.76 -4.46
C SER A 126 16.78 -28.07 -5.21
N GLU A 127 15.79 -28.85 -4.77
CA GLU A 127 15.58 -30.22 -5.23
C GLU A 127 14.57 -30.33 -6.40
N HIS A 128 13.79 -29.28 -6.66
CA HIS A 128 12.67 -29.25 -7.63
C HIS A 128 13.07 -29.13 -9.13
N LYS A 129 14.20 -29.71 -9.55
CA LYS A 129 14.60 -29.78 -10.97
C LYS A 129 14.28 -31.16 -11.55
N ASN A 130 13.63 -31.17 -12.72
CA ASN A 130 13.24 -32.36 -13.52
C ASN A 130 11.93 -33.08 -13.12
N ILE A 131 10.81 -32.35 -13.06
CA ILE A 131 9.50 -32.99 -13.33
C ILE A 131 9.29 -33.00 -14.85
N LYS A 132 9.30 -34.18 -15.47
CA LYS A 132 8.84 -34.34 -16.86
C LYS A 132 7.31 -34.29 -16.89
N VAL A 133 6.73 -33.50 -17.80
CA VAL A 133 5.29 -33.37 -18.00
C VAL A 133 4.90 -33.98 -19.35
N ASP A 134 3.76 -34.67 -19.38
CA ASP A 134 3.16 -35.15 -20.63
C ASP A 134 2.56 -33.96 -21.41
N PRO A 135 3.01 -33.68 -22.66
CA PRO A 135 2.45 -32.60 -23.47
C PRO A 135 0.98 -32.81 -23.84
N ASN A 136 0.41 -34.01 -23.65
CA ASN A 136 -0.98 -34.35 -23.95
C ASN A 136 -1.92 -34.37 -22.72
N GLU A 137 -1.43 -34.04 -21.51
CA GLU A 137 -2.30 -33.91 -20.33
C GLU A 137 -3.42 -32.89 -20.64
N ARG A 138 -4.70 -33.30 -20.53
CA ARG A 138 -5.87 -32.40 -20.64
C ARG A 138 -6.02 -31.55 -19.38
N ASP A 139 -4.96 -30.82 -19.06
CA ASP A 139 -4.82 -29.96 -17.90
C ASP A 139 -5.89 -28.86 -17.91
N ILE A 140 -6.69 -28.85 -16.84
CA ILE A 140 -7.81 -27.93 -16.58
C ILE A 140 -7.40 -26.46 -16.69
N SER A 141 -6.11 -26.13 -16.57
CA SER A 141 -5.55 -24.80 -16.84
C SER A 141 -5.97 -24.23 -18.20
N SER A 142 -6.15 -25.07 -19.23
CA SER A 142 -6.64 -24.64 -20.56
C SER A 142 -8.08 -24.06 -20.55
N SER A 143 -8.81 -24.15 -19.44
CA SER A 143 -10.08 -23.46 -19.23
C SER A 143 -9.94 -21.94 -19.02
N LEU A 144 -8.75 -21.44 -18.67
CA LEU A 144 -8.48 -20.00 -18.59
C LEU A 144 -8.13 -19.40 -19.95
N ALA A 145 -8.67 -18.21 -20.25
CA ALA A 145 -8.35 -17.48 -21.47
C ALA A 145 -6.87 -17.09 -21.54
N THR A 146 -6.27 -16.73 -20.40
CA THR A 146 -4.85 -16.39 -20.26
C THR A 146 -3.96 -17.57 -20.65
N VAL A 147 -4.29 -18.78 -20.18
CA VAL A 147 -3.50 -19.99 -20.46
C VAL A 147 -3.67 -20.41 -21.92
N ARG A 148 -4.88 -20.33 -22.49
CA ARG A 148 -5.08 -20.53 -23.94
C ARG A 148 -4.25 -19.55 -24.77
N PHE A 149 -4.23 -18.27 -24.39
CA PHE A 149 -3.42 -17.26 -25.09
C PHE A 149 -1.92 -17.58 -25.02
N LEU A 150 -1.41 -17.94 -23.83
CA LEU A 150 -0.01 -18.30 -23.61
C LEU A 150 0.42 -19.55 -24.38
N ARG A 151 -0.41 -20.60 -24.39
CA ARG A 151 -0.13 -21.88 -25.07
C ARG A 151 -0.22 -21.78 -26.60
N ASN A 152 -1.15 -20.97 -27.12
CA ASN A 152 -1.43 -20.88 -28.55
C ASN A 152 -0.60 -19.80 -29.30
N ASN A 153 0.40 -19.18 -28.66
CA ASN A 153 1.20 -18.10 -29.26
C ASN A 153 2.72 -18.32 -29.20
N GLU A 154 3.36 -18.25 -30.38
CA GLU A 154 4.74 -17.76 -30.61
C GLU A 154 5.10 -16.64 -29.62
N LYS A 155 6.02 -16.79 -28.65
CA LYS A 155 6.35 -15.73 -27.66
C LYS A 155 5.12 -15.20 -26.91
N GLY A 156 4.28 -16.14 -26.46
CA GLY A 156 2.98 -15.86 -25.86
C GLY A 156 3.01 -14.99 -24.61
N LEU A 157 4.04 -15.10 -23.76
CA LEU A 157 4.16 -14.28 -22.55
C LEU A 157 4.48 -12.82 -22.88
N GLU A 158 5.37 -12.60 -23.84
CA GLU A 158 5.75 -11.28 -24.34
C GLU A 158 4.54 -10.59 -24.99
N LYS A 159 3.81 -11.31 -25.84
CA LYS A 159 2.55 -10.84 -26.46
C LYS A 159 1.45 -10.58 -25.44
N LEU A 160 1.33 -11.40 -24.39
CA LEU A 160 0.33 -11.22 -23.34
C LEU A 160 0.60 -9.92 -22.56
N VAL A 161 1.88 -9.67 -22.24
CA VAL A 161 2.36 -8.45 -21.58
C VAL A 161 2.13 -7.21 -22.44
N SER A 162 2.48 -7.25 -23.73
CA SER A 162 2.29 -6.09 -24.62
C SER A 162 0.81 -5.78 -24.87
N ASN A 163 0.00 -6.79 -25.18
CA ASN A 163 -1.35 -6.58 -25.71
C ASN A 163 -2.39 -6.29 -24.61
N TYR A 164 -2.13 -6.73 -23.38
CA TYR A 164 -3.03 -6.52 -22.23
C TYR A 164 -2.39 -5.68 -21.11
N HIS A 165 -1.20 -5.11 -21.36
CA HIS A 165 -0.44 -4.26 -20.44
C HIS A 165 -0.22 -4.88 -19.04
N LEU A 166 0.00 -6.19 -18.99
CA LEU A 166 0.16 -6.93 -17.73
C LEU A 166 1.56 -6.76 -17.13
N LYS A 167 1.63 -6.89 -15.81
CA LYS A 167 2.85 -6.96 -15.01
C LYS A 167 3.14 -8.40 -14.64
N VAL A 168 4.36 -8.85 -14.95
CA VAL A 168 4.89 -10.17 -14.56
C VAL A 168 5.86 -10.00 -13.40
N LYS A 169 5.79 -10.86 -12.40
CA LYS A 169 6.87 -11.04 -11.41
C LYS A 169 7.19 -12.51 -11.23
N LYS A 170 8.48 -12.86 -11.20
CA LYS A 170 8.94 -14.21 -10.84
C LYS A 170 8.67 -14.47 -9.34
N HIS A 171 8.43 -15.72 -8.95
CA HIS A 171 8.42 -16.12 -7.54
C HIS A 171 9.83 -15.94 -6.95
N SER A 172 9.93 -15.47 -5.71
CA SER A 172 11.24 -15.19 -5.08
C SER A 172 12.15 -16.41 -4.93
N HIS A 173 11.57 -17.61 -4.85
CA HIS A 173 12.28 -18.86 -4.65
C HIS A 173 12.24 -19.81 -5.87
N PHE A 174 11.34 -19.62 -6.83
CA PHE A 174 11.09 -20.58 -7.91
C PHE A 174 11.16 -19.88 -9.28
N SER A 175 12.21 -20.16 -10.05
CA SER A 175 12.48 -19.45 -11.32
C SER A 175 11.48 -19.74 -12.45
N ASN A 176 10.79 -20.88 -12.36
CA ASN A 176 9.74 -21.32 -13.27
C ASN A 176 8.38 -20.65 -12.98
N LEU A 177 8.13 -20.23 -11.74
CA LEU A 177 6.86 -19.61 -11.34
C LEU A 177 6.82 -18.11 -11.66
N ILE A 178 5.72 -17.67 -12.26
CA ILE A 178 5.39 -16.26 -12.48
C ILE A 178 4.01 -15.90 -11.92
N SER A 179 3.89 -14.69 -11.37
CA SER A 179 2.63 -14.04 -11.04
C SER A 179 2.26 -13.03 -12.12
N LEU A 180 1.00 -13.03 -12.55
CA LEU A 180 0.42 -12.09 -13.51
C LEU A 180 -0.56 -11.15 -12.80
N LYS A 181 -0.31 -9.83 -12.91
CA LYS A 181 -1.22 -8.77 -12.44
C LYS A 181 -1.49 -7.76 -13.56
N TYR A 182 -2.75 -7.37 -13.76
CA TYR A 182 -3.09 -6.22 -14.60
C TYR A 182 -2.44 -4.90 -14.11
N ASP A 183 -2.28 -3.94 -15.02
CA ASP A 183 -1.98 -2.54 -14.67
C ASP A 183 -3.27 -1.73 -14.52
N MET A 184 -3.37 -0.97 -13.42
CA MET A 184 -4.56 -0.18 -13.07
C MET A 184 -4.86 0.98 -14.03
N LEU A 185 -3.88 1.45 -14.81
CA LEU A 185 -4.06 2.52 -15.79
C LEU A 185 -4.31 1.97 -17.19
N LYS A 186 -3.53 0.94 -17.58
CA LYS A 186 -3.39 0.55 -19.00
C LYS A 186 -4.15 -0.72 -19.38
N SER A 187 -4.41 -1.68 -18.48
CA SER A 187 -5.00 -2.96 -18.88
C SER A 187 -6.49 -2.84 -19.28
N PRO A 188 -6.91 -3.41 -20.42
CA PRO A 188 -8.31 -3.35 -20.86
C PRO A 188 -9.21 -4.28 -20.04
N PHE A 189 -9.80 -3.74 -18.97
CA PHE A 189 -10.66 -4.46 -18.00
C PHE A 189 -11.91 -5.13 -18.58
N SER A 190 -12.22 -4.92 -19.87
CA SER A 190 -13.28 -5.61 -20.61
C SER A 190 -12.93 -7.05 -21.01
N THR A 191 -11.67 -7.49 -20.91
CA THR A 191 -11.26 -8.84 -21.37
C THR A 191 -11.12 -9.83 -20.21
N GLU A 192 -11.55 -11.07 -20.43
CA GLU A 192 -11.41 -12.15 -19.43
C GLU A 192 -9.95 -12.36 -19.01
N ILE A 193 -9.00 -12.28 -19.95
CA ILE A 193 -7.56 -12.38 -19.70
C ILE A 193 -7.09 -11.36 -18.64
N VAL A 194 -7.52 -10.10 -18.76
CA VAL A 194 -7.18 -9.06 -17.78
C VAL A 194 -7.85 -9.33 -16.43
N GLN A 195 -9.07 -9.87 -16.44
CA GLN A 195 -9.80 -10.17 -15.21
C GLN A 195 -9.25 -11.41 -14.46
N GLU A 196 -8.76 -12.43 -15.17
CA GLU A 196 -8.05 -13.58 -14.60
C GLU A 196 -6.72 -13.17 -13.97
N CYS A 197 -6.00 -12.22 -14.59
CA CYS A 197 -4.69 -11.75 -14.16
C CYS A 197 -4.75 -10.81 -12.92
N ARG A 198 -5.32 -11.30 -11.81
CA ARG A 198 -5.41 -10.60 -10.50
C ARG A 198 -4.48 -11.23 -9.45
N GLY A 199 -3.27 -11.63 -9.85
CA GLY A 199 -2.33 -12.39 -9.01
C GLY A 199 -2.23 -13.87 -9.38
N LEU A 200 -2.81 -14.28 -10.52
CA LEU A 200 -2.69 -15.62 -11.11
C LEU A 200 -1.22 -16.06 -11.15
N VAL A 201 -0.92 -17.23 -10.59
CA VAL A 201 0.41 -17.85 -10.54
C VAL A 201 0.46 -19.04 -11.49
N LEU A 202 1.39 -19.01 -12.44
CA LEU A 202 1.58 -20.02 -13.48
C LEU A 202 2.98 -20.63 -13.42
N ASP A 203 3.06 -21.93 -13.69
CA ASP A 203 4.30 -22.70 -13.80
C ASP A 203 4.74 -22.83 -15.26
N ARG A 204 5.76 -22.04 -15.65
CA ARG A 204 6.22 -21.94 -17.04
C ARG A 204 6.80 -23.26 -17.55
N ASP A 205 7.58 -23.93 -16.71
CA ASP A 205 8.31 -25.15 -17.06
C ASP A 205 7.33 -26.33 -17.21
N ARG A 206 6.20 -26.29 -16.51
CA ARG A 206 5.05 -27.19 -16.72
C ARG A 206 3.99 -26.56 -17.65
N ASN A 207 4.44 -26.03 -18.79
CA ASN A 207 3.61 -25.49 -19.87
C ASN A 207 2.53 -24.48 -19.41
N TYR A 208 2.87 -23.55 -18.52
CA TYR A 208 1.94 -22.58 -17.91
C TYR A 208 0.78 -23.21 -17.11
N LYS A 209 0.98 -24.37 -16.48
CA LYS A 209 0.00 -24.98 -15.55
C LYS A 209 -0.32 -24.02 -14.40
N VAL A 210 -1.59 -23.91 -14.04
CA VAL A 210 -2.07 -23.01 -12.98
C VAL A 210 -1.68 -23.57 -11.62
N VAL A 211 -1.05 -22.72 -10.78
CA VAL A 211 -0.59 -23.08 -9.43
C VAL A 211 -1.41 -22.39 -8.34
N CYS A 212 -1.78 -21.13 -8.57
CA CYS A 212 -2.67 -20.38 -7.68
C CYS A 212 -3.49 -19.42 -8.54
N TYR A 213 -4.81 -19.42 -8.37
CA TYR A 213 -5.73 -18.61 -9.16
C TYR A 213 -6.72 -17.92 -8.21
N PRO A 214 -6.39 -16.73 -7.68
CA PRO A 214 -7.30 -15.98 -6.81
C PRO A 214 -8.58 -15.50 -7.54
N PHE A 215 -9.49 -14.82 -6.83
CA PHE A 215 -10.68 -14.20 -7.42
C PHE A 215 -10.36 -13.37 -8.68
N LYS A 216 -11.13 -13.60 -9.75
CA LYS A 216 -11.17 -12.71 -10.92
C LYS A 216 -11.43 -11.25 -10.50
N LYS A 217 -11.06 -10.27 -11.33
CA LYS A 217 -11.42 -8.86 -11.13
C LYS A 217 -12.93 -8.67 -11.19
N PHE A 218 -13.57 -8.51 -10.04
CA PHE A 218 -14.93 -7.97 -9.89
C PHE A 218 -14.92 -6.45 -9.67
N PHE A 219 -16.08 -5.81 -9.82
CA PHE A 219 -16.24 -4.35 -9.91
C PHE A 219 -17.27 -3.84 -8.89
N ASN A 220 -17.34 -2.53 -8.67
CA ASN A 220 -18.45 -1.93 -7.92
C ASN A 220 -19.74 -1.99 -8.74
N TYR A 221 -20.89 -2.00 -8.07
CA TYR A 221 -22.15 -1.67 -8.74
C TYR A 221 -22.01 -0.32 -9.46
N GLY A 222 -22.61 -0.19 -10.64
CA GLY A 222 -22.51 1.02 -11.48
C GLY A 222 -21.28 1.08 -12.41
N GLU A 223 -20.17 0.39 -12.10
CA GLU A 223 -19.00 0.38 -13.01
C GLU A 223 -19.31 -0.34 -14.33
N LYS A 224 -18.73 0.14 -15.45
CA LYS A 224 -19.03 -0.32 -16.82
C LYS A 224 -18.97 -1.84 -17.05
N TYR A 225 -18.14 -2.57 -16.30
CA TYR A 225 -17.92 -4.02 -16.45
C TYR A 225 -18.38 -4.83 -15.22
N ASN A 226 -19.33 -4.32 -14.44
CA ASN A 226 -19.84 -4.99 -13.24
C ASN A 226 -20.92 -6.05 -13.54
N ALA A 227 -20.91 -7.14 -12.76
CA ALA A 227 -21.76 -8.32 -12.97
C ALA A 227 -23.19 -8.22 -12.41
N SER A 228 -23.71 -7.02 -12.11
CA SER A 228 -25.06 -6.86 -11.52
C SER A 228 -26.21 -7.37 -12.40
N LYS A 229 -25.97 -7.50 -13.71
CA LYS A 229 -26.90 -8.10 -14.68
C LYS A 229 -26.87 -9.63 -14.68
N ASP A 230 -25.75 -10.22 -14.26
CA ASP A 230 -25.47 -11.65 -14.30
C ASP A 230 -25.75 -12.33 -12.95
N ILE A 231 -25.77 -11.55 -11.85
CA ILE A 231 -26.07 -12.01 -10.49
C ILE A 231 -27.51 -12.54 -10.38
N ASN A 232 -27.63 -13.80 -9.96
CA ASN A 232 -28.92 -14.35 -9.51
C ASN A 232 -29.29 -13.79 -8.12
N TRP A 233 -30.00 -12.66 -8.12
CA TRP A 233 -30.43 -11.94 -6.91
C TRP A 233 -31.28 -12.75 -5.91
N LYS A 234 -31.88 -13.88 -6.32
CA LYS A 234 -32.63 -14.77 -5.41
C LYS A 234 -31.72 -15.65 -4.54
N GLU A 235 -30.50 -15.89 -5.01
CA GLU A 235 -29.50 -16.77 -4.39
C GLU A 235 -28.26 -15.99 -3.94
N ALA A 236 -28.25 -14.68 -4.15
CA ALA A 236 -27.14 -13.80 -3.82
C ALA A 236 -26.93 -13.67 -2.30
N LYS A 237 -25.78 -14.11 -1.83
CA LYS A 237 -25.29 -13.88 -0.47
C LYS A 237 -24.59 -12.53 -0.40
N VAL A 238 -24.83 -11.81 0.71
CA VAL A 238 -24.17 -10.53 1.00
C VAL A 238 -23.17 -10.76 2.13
N TYR A 239 -21.91 -10.44 1.87
CA TYR A 239 -20.80 -10.59 2.79
C TYR A 239 -20.23 -9.23 3.18
N GLU A 240 -19.58 -9.15 4.34
CA GLU A 240 -18.73 -8.00 4.69
C GLU A 240 -17.65 -7.79 3.62
N LYS A 241 -17.48 -6.55 3.18
CA LYS A 241 -16.23 -6.17 2.53
C LYS A 241 -15.23 -5.72 3.60
N VAL A 242 -14.36 -6.65 3.98
CA VAL A 242 -13.18 -6.35 4.81
C VAL A 242 -12.24 -5.43 4.02
N ASP A 243 -11.71 -4.42 4.71
CA ASP A 243 -10.71 -3.47 4.21
C ASP A 243 -9.30 -3.91 4.65
N GLY A 244 -8.64 -4.71 3.82
CA GLY A 244 -7.34 -5.29 4.15
C GLY A 244 -6.50 -5.62 2.91
N SER A 245 -5.82 -6.77 2.93
CA SER A 245 -5.15 -7.27 1.73
C SER A 245 -5.27 -8.77 1.52
N LEU A 246 -5.87 -9.12 0.38
CA LEU A 246 -5.99 -10.48 -0.12
C LEU A 246 -4.64 -11.22 -0.17
N CYS A 247 -4.52 -12.21 0.70
CA CYS A 247 -3.46 -13.20 0.79
C CYS A 247 -4.05 -14.59 0.48
N THR A 248 -3.64 -15.19 -0.65
CA THR A 248 -4.13 -16.51 -1.07
C THR A 248 -3.11 -17.58 -0.73
N LEU A 249 -3.50 -18.48 0.17
CA LEU A 249 -2.76 -19.66 0.61
C LEU A 249 -2.83 -20.76 -0.47
N TYR A 250 -1.69 -21.26 -0.90
CA TYR A 250 -1.56 -22.32 -1.91
C TYR A 250 -0.39 -23.26 -1.60
N TYR A 251 -0.46 -24.51 -2.07
CA TYR A 251 0.62 -25.50 -1.90
C TYR A 251 1.47 -25.58 -3.16
N TYR A 252 2.79 -25.51 -3.00
CA TYR A 252 3.74 -25.71 -4.09
C TYR A 252 5.13 -26.08 -3.57
N GLY A 253 5.76 -27.09 -4.16
CA GLY A 253 7.13 -27.49 -3.79
C GLY A 253 7.20 -27.92 -2.33
N ASP A 254 6.37 -28.91 -1.98
CA ASP A 254 6.20 -29.52 -0.66
C ASP A 254 5.99 -28.56 0.53
N MET A 255 5.49 -27.35 0.25
CA MET A 255 5.28 -26.31 1.25
C MET A 255 4.05 -25.46 0.92
N TRP A 256 3.44 -24.94 1.99
CA TRP A 256 2.42 -23.90 1.91
C TRP A 256 3.07 -22.51 1.74
N TRP A 257 2.56 -21.76 0.77
CA TRP A 257 2.94 -20.39 0.43
C TRP A 257 1.73 -19.48 0.49
N ILE A 258 1.95 -18.17 0.67
CA ILE A 258 0.93 -17.17 0.41
C ILE A 258 1.35 -16.29 -0.76
N SER A 259 0.39 -16.03 -1.65
CA SER A 259 0.48 -15.02 -2.70
C SER A 259 -0.33 -13.79 -2.31
N THR A 260 0.12 -12.62 -2.72
CA THR A 260 -0.75 -11.43 -2.81
C THR A 260 -1.09 -11.19 -4.27
N THR A 261 -2.06 -10.32 -4.55
CA THR A 261 -2.30 -9.84 -5.93
C THR A 261 -1.06 -9.19 -6.59
N GLY A 262 0.01 -8.89 -5.83
CA GLY A 262 1.22 -8.22 -6.31
C GLY A 262 2.50 -9.06 -6.28
N THR A 263 2.53 -10.25 -5.66
CA THR A 263 3.68 -11.17 -5.60
C THR A 263 3.20 -12.61 -5.32
N ALA A 264 3.68 -13.60 -6.08
CA ALA A 264 3.37 -15.01 -5.83
C ALA A 264 3.85 -15.50 -4.45
N SER A 265 4.98 -14.97 -3.95
CA SER A 265 5.60 -15.38 -2.67
C SER A 265 5.29 -14.47 -1.47
N GLY A 266 4.28 -13.60 -1.54
CA GLY A 266 3.85 -12.76 -0.41
C GLY A 266 4.83 -11.65 0.02
N ASN A 267 6.08 -11.70 -0.43
CA ASN A 267 7.20 -10.80 -0.11
C ASN A 267 7.08 -9.34 -0.62
N GLY A 268 5.86 -8.84 -0.85
CA GLY A 268 5.61 -7.40 -0.98
C GLY A 268 5.61 -6.74 0.39
N TYR A 269 6.06 -5.49 0.47
CA TYR A 269 6.02 -4.72 1.72
C TYR A 269 4.61 -4.18 2.01
N LEU A 270 4.23 -4.14 3.29
CA LEU A 270 3.06 -3.42 3.81
C LEU A 270 3.21 -1.90 3.58
N HIS A 271 2.13 -1.13 3.75
CA HIS A 271 2.14 0.33 3.58
C HIS A 271 3.29 0.99 4.38
N LYS A 272 3.39 0.68 5.67
CA LYS A 272 4.40 1.20 6.61
C LYS A 272 5.83 0.64 6.35
N LYS A 273 6.04 -0.18 5.31
CA LYS A 273 7.31 -0.75 4.80
C LYS A 273 8.22 -1.51 5.77
N ASN A 274 7.83 -1.69 7.03
CA ASN A 274 8.61 -2.40 8.05
C ASN A 274 8.63 -3.92 7.88
N LYS A 275 7.51 -4.52 7.47
CA LYS A 275 7.35 -5.96 7.21
C LYS A 275 6.79 -6.24 5.82
N THR A 276 6.83 -7.51 5.43
CA THR A 276 6.26 -8.04 4.18
C THR A 276 5.04 -8.91 4.48
N PHE A 277 4.09 -9.03 3.54
CA PHE A 277 2.79 -9.69 3.79
C PHE A 277 2.95 -11.15 4.21
N ASP A 278 3.94 -11.87 3.67
CA ASP A 278 4.28 -13.24 4.07
C ASP A 278 4.62 -13.34 5.57
N LYS A 279 5.43 -12.41 6.09
CA LYS A 279 5.85 -12.42 7.50
C LYS A 279 4.67 -12.17 8.43
N VAL A 280 3.88 -11.14 8.15
CA VAL A 280 2.73 -10.77 8.99
C VAL A 280 1.65 -11.83 8.94
N PHE A 281 1.36 -12.39 7.76
CA PHE A 281 0.42 -13.49 7.61
C PHE A 281 0.86 -14.72 8.43
N TRP A 282 2.12 -15.15 8.33
CA TRP A 282 2.60 -16.30 9.11
C TRP A 282 2.71 -16.02 10.61
N GLU A 283 3.08 -14.80 11.01
CA GLU A 283 3.08 -14.40 12.43
C GLU A 283 1.67 -14.49 13.04
N ILE A 284 0.63 -14.07 12.32
CA ILE A 284 -0.77 -14.17 12.78
C ILE A 284 -1.27 -15.62 12.70
N TRP A 285 -0.99 -16.35 11.62
CA TRP A 285 -1.35 -17.76 11.44
C TRP A 285 -0.92 -18.63 12.64
N TYR A 286 0.31 -18.45 13.11
CA TYR A 286 0.83 -19.17 14.29
C TYR A 286 0.33 -18.62 15.64
N GLN A 287 -0.11 -17.37 15.72
CA GLN A 287 -0.77 -16.83 16.91
C GLN A 287 -2.19 -17.37 17.06
N LEU A 288 -2.96 -17.45 15.96
CA LEU A 288 -4.29 -18.04 15.90
C LEU A 288 -4.28 -19.58 15.93
N GLN A 289 -3.10 -20.22 15.96
CA GLN A 289 -2.90 -21.66 15.98
C GLN A 289 -3.55 -22.41 14.80
N TYR A 290 -3.71 -21.73 13.66
CA TYR A 290 -4.37 -22.30 12.48
C TYR A 290 -3.63 -23.55 11.97
N LYS A 291 -4.39 -24.61 11.70
CA LYS A 291 -3.88 -25.85 11.12
C LYS A 291 -3.79 -25.71 9.61
N PHE A 292 -2.72 -26.25 9.02
CA PHE A 292 -2.64 -26.39 7.56
C PHE A 292 -3.68 -27.40 7.06
N PRO A 293 -4.34 -27.14 5.92
CA PRO A 293 -5.19 -28.12 5.27
C PRO A 293 -4.33 -29.20 4.61
N ASP A 294 -4.96 -30.33 4.29
CA ASP A 294 -4.31 -31.42 3.56
C ASP A 294 -4.01 -30.97 2.10
N PRO A 295 -2.73 -30.99 1.65
CA PRO A 295 -2.37 -30.62 0.29
C PRO A 295 -2.93 -31.59 -0.77
N SER A 296 -3.28 -32.83 -0.41
CA SER A 296 -3.87 -33.82 -1.34
C SER A 296 -5.22 -33.34 -1.92
N LEU A 297 -5.93 -32.48 -1.19
CA LEU A 297 -7.18 -31.85 -1.62
C LEU A 297 -6.99 -30.91 -2.83
N ASN A 298 -5.75 -30.46 -3.09
CA ASN A 298 -5.38 -29.57 -4.19
C ASN A 298 -6.28 -28.31 -4.26
N LYS A 299 -6.41 -27.60 -3.13
CA LYS A 299 -7.23 -26.37 -3.01
C LYS A 299 -6.38 -25.18 -2.59
N ILE A 300 -6.83 -24.00 -3.00
CA ILE A 300 -6.32 -22.71 -2.52
C ILE A 300 -7.38 -21.99 -1.68
N TYR A 301 -6.91 -21.20 -0.72
CA TYR A 301 -7.74 -20.56 0.29
C TYR A 301 -7.45 -19.06 0.29
N MET A 302 -8.46 -18.27 -0.01
CA MET A 302 -8.36 -16.82 -0.23
C MET A 302 -8.73 -16.11 1.07
N PHE A 303 -7.75 -15.59 1.79
CA PHE A 303 -7.93 -14.86 3.04
C PHE A 303 -7.72 -13.36 2.84
N GLU A 304 -8.43 -12.51 3.59
CA GLU A 304 -8.03 -11.11 3.78
C GLU A 304 -7.12 -11.01 5.01
N LEU A 305 -5.93 -10.41 4.85
CA LEU A 305 -5.08 -10.00 5.96
C LEU A 305 -5.59 -8.65 6.50
N PHE A 306 -5.98 -8.61 7.76
CA PHE A 306 -6.56 -7.45 8.44
C PHE A 306 -5.86 -7.26 9.79
N THR A 307 -5.05 -6.20 9.92
CA THR A 307 -4.04 -6.12 10.99
C THR A 307 -3.62 -4.68 11.25
N LYS A 308 -3.28 -4.36 12.51
CA LYS A 308 -2.85 -3.02 12.95
C LYS A 308 -1.54 -2.54 12.30
N GLU A 309 -0.73 -3.47 11.75
CA GLU A 309 0.42 -3.13 10.91
C GLU A 309 0.05 -2.66 9.49
N HIS A 310 -1.17 -2.96 9.02
CA HIS A 310 -1.67 -2.68 7.68
C HIS A 310 -3.10 -2.09 7.67
N GLU A 311 -3.32 -1.11 8.54
CA GLU A 311 -4.48 -0.21 8.50
C GLU A 311 -4.55 0.52 7.14
N ILE A 312 -5.74 0.59 6.55
CA ILE A 312 -6.01 1.26 5.27
C ILE A 312 -6.95 2.45 5.53
N ILE A 313 -8.20 2.21 5.91
CA ILE A 313 -9.12 3.23 6.47
C ILE A 313 -9.89 2.66 7.65
N VAL A 314 -10.37 1.42 7.54
CA VAL A 314 -10.97 0.71 8.67
C VAL A 314 -9.88 0.41 9.70
N LYS A 315 -10.18 0.69 10.97
CA LYS A 315 -9.26 0.52 12.11
C LYS A 315 -9.39 -0.91 12.66
N PRO A 316 -8.37 -1.79 12.54
CA PRO A 316 -8.50 -3.17 12.97
C PRO A 316 -8.62 -3.29 14.50
N ASP A 317 -9.65 -3.98 14.98
CA ASP A 317 -9.90 -4.27 16.40
C ASP A 317 -8.78 -5.16 16.98
N ARG A 318 -8.37 -6.17 16.20
CA ARG A 318 -7.34 -7.16 16.48
C ARG A 318 -6.70 -7.61 15.16
N ASP A 319 -5.61 -8.37 15.24
CA ASP A 319 -4.98 -8.95 14.06
C ASP A 319 -5.71 -10.25 13.65
N ARG A 320 -6.14 -10.31 12.38
CA ARG A 320 -7.05 -11.31 11.82
C ARG A 320 -6.58 -11.78 10.43
N ILE A 321 -6.88 -13.04 10.12
CA ILE A 321 -6.81 -13.59 8.75
C ILE A 321 -8.11 -14.33 8.46
N ILE A 322 -8.92 -13.72 7.59
CA ILE A 322 -10.36 -14.00 7.46
C ILE A 322 -10.61 -14.68 6.12
N LEU A 323 -11.17 -15.90 6.11
CA LEU A 323 -11.41 -16.65 4.88
C LEU A 323 -12.56 -15.99 4.07
N LEU A 324 -12.24 -15.57 2.85
CA LEU A 324 -13.19 -14.96 1.90
C LEU A 324 -13.74 -15.96 0.86
N GLY A 325 -13.03 -17.06 0.61
CA GLY A 325 -13.39 -18.02 -0.42
C GLY A 325 -12.38 -19.15 -0.59
N VAL A 326 -12.81 -20.23 -1.23
CA VAL A 326 -11.98 -21.40 -1.56
C VAL A 326 -12.10 -21.68 -3.06
N ARG A 327 -11.04 -22.22 -3.67
CA ARG A 327 -11.09 -22.73 -5.04
C ARG A 327 -10.41 -24.09 -5.11
N ASP A 328 -11.13 -25.06 -5.68
CA ASP A 328 -10.60 -26.37 -6.03
C ASP A 328 -9.73 -26.24 -7.30
N MET A 329 -8.48 -26.68 -7.24
CA MET A 329 -7.56 -26.57 -8.38
C MET A 329 -7.67 -27.74 -9.37
N ASN A 330 -8.44 -28.78 -9.04
CA ASN A 330 -8.76 -29.88 -9.96
C ASN A 330 -9.82 -29.47 -10.99
N THR A 331 -10.80 -28.65 -10.59
CA THR A 331 -11.87 -28.12 -11.46
C THR A 331 -11.75 -26.62 -11.78
N LEU A 332 -10.88 -25.89 -11.06
CA LEU A 332 -10.75 -24.42 -11.04
C LEU A 332 -12.03 -23.67 -10.63
N LYS A 333 -13.03 -24.38 -10.06
CA LYS A 333 -14.27 -23.81 -9.52
C LYS A 333 -14.09 -23.30 -8.10
N GLU A 334 -14.80 -22.22 -7.78
CA GLU A 334 -14.89 -21.71 -6.43
C GLU A 334 -15.88 -22.52 -5.58
N GLU A 335 -15.70 -22.47 -4.27
CA GLU A 335 -16.52 -23.13 -3.27
C GLU A 335 -16.87 -22.13 -2.16
N ASP A 336 -18.00 -22.37 -1.46
CA ASP A 336 -18.40 -21.57 -0.30
C ASP A 336 -17.32 -21.68 0.80
N PRO A 337 -16.81 -20.56 1.35
CA PRO A 337 -15.80 -20.62 2.40
C PRO A 337 -16.31 -21.22 3.72
N GLN A 338 -17.61 -21.11 4.03
CA GLN A 338 -18.13 -21.38 5.37
C GLN A 338 -17.86 -22.82 5.86
N PRO A 339 -18.13 -23.90 5.07
CA PRO A 339 -17.86 -25.27 5.53
C PRO A 339 -16.37 -25.59 5.69
N HIS A 340 -15.49 -24.87 4.98
CA HIS A 340 -14.04 -25.00 5.13
C HIS A 340 -13.53 -24.30 6.37
N ALA A 341 -14.03 -23.09 6.66
CA ALA A 341 -13.72 -22.35 7.88
C ALA A 341 -14.14 -23.15 9.12
N GLU A 342 -15.37 -23.68 9.14
CA GLU A 342 -15.89 -24.54 10.21
C GLU A 342 -15.03 -25.80 10.40
N LYS A 343 -14.73 -26.53 9.31
CA LYS A 343 -13.90 -27.75 9.36
C LYS A 343 -12.49 -27.51 9.88
N MET A 344 -11.89 -26.37 9.57
CA MET A 344 -10.49 -26.05 9.89
C MET A 344 -10.32 -25.26 11.19
N GLY A 345 -11.39 -24.70 11.75
CA GLY A 345 -11.35 -23.78 12.89
C GLY A 345 -10.79 -22.40 12.52
N TRP A 346 -11.09 -21.91 11.30
CA TRP A 346 -10.67 -20.59 10.83
C TRP A 346 -11.81 -19.57 10.96
N GLU A 347 -11.45 -18.29 11.11
CA GLU A 347 -12.39 -17.17 10.98
C GLU A 347 -12.85 -17.02 9.52
N CYS A 348 -14.17 -16.98 9.30
CA CYS A 348 -14.80 -16.75 8.00
C CYS A 348 -15.28 -15.29 7.88
N VAL A 349 -15.46 -14.80 6.66
CA VAL A 349 -16.08 -13.49 6.40
C VAL A 349 -17.54 -13.46 6.86
N ALA A 350 -17.94 -12.38 7.54
CA ALA A 350 -19.30 -12.21 8.03
C ALA A 350 -20.32 -12.15 6.87
N MET A 351 -21.49 -12.77 7.05
CA MET A 351 -22.59 -12.80 6.08
C MET A 351 -23.84 -12.12 6.65
N TYR A 352 -24.52 -11.33 5.84
CA TYR A 352 -25.69 -10.52 6.20
C TYR A 352 -26.97 -10.98 5.47
N PRO A 353 -27.59 -12.11 5.89
CA PRO A 353 -28.72 -12.71 5.17
C PRO A 353 -29.98 -11.82 5.09
N LEU A 354 -30.11 -10.81 5.95
CA LEU A 354 -31.24 -9.87 5.93
C LEU A 354 -31.17 -8.84 4.79
N LEU A 355 -29.99 -8.64 4.18
CA LEU A 355 -29.76 -7.72 3.06
C LEU A 355 -30.20 -8.30 1.70
N SER A 356 -31.43 -8.84 1.69
CA SER A 356 -32.03 -9.66 0.62
C SER A 356 -32.35 -8.94 -0.71
N SER A 357 -31.77 -7.78 -0.98
CA SER A 357 -32.07 -6.98 -2.19
C SER A 357 -31.07 -5.84 -2.36
N ILE A 358 -30.77 -5.45 -3.60
CA ILE A 358 -29.87 -4.33 -3.95
C ILE A 358 -30.16 -3.02 -3.17
N GLY A 359 -31.44 -2.62 -3.04
CA GLY A 359 -31.84 -1.41 -2.29
C GLY A 359 -31.40 -1.47 -0.83
N LYS A 360 -31.76 -2.54 -0.11
CA LYS A 360 -31.31 -2.78 1.28
C LYS A 360 -29.79 -2.73 1.43
N VAL A 361 -29.02 -3.27 0.48
CA VAL A 361 -27.55 -3.23 0.55
C VAL A 361 -27.04 -1.79 0.41
N PHE A 362 -27.62 -0.99 -0.50
CA PHE A 362 -27.29 0.43 -0.62
C PHE A 362 -27.65 1.23 0.62
N ASP A 363 -28.83 1.03 1.19
CA ASP A 363 -29.28 1.77 2.35
C ASP A 363 -28.52 1.37 3.62
N ALA A 364 -28.12 0.09 3.75
CA ALA A 364 -27.15 -0.32 4.76
C ALA A 364 -25.79 0.37 4.54
N ALA A 365 -25.26 0.36 3.31
CA ALA A 365 -23.93 0.90 3.00
C ALA A 365 -23.82 2.41 3.27
N LYS A 366 -24.86 3.21 2.98
CA LYS A 366 -24.93 4.64 3.32
C LYS A 366 -24.75 4.92 4.82
N ASN A 367 -25.22 4.01 5.67
CA ASN A 367 -25.26 4.17 7.13
C ASN A 367 -24.06 3.53 7.85
N LEU A 368 -23.09 2.94 7.13
CA LEU A 368 -21.87 2.41 7.74
C LEU A 368 -20.90 3.54 8.14
N ASP A 369 -20.38 3.43 9.37
CA ASP A 369 -19.17 4.14 9.80
C ASP A 369 -17.97 3.64 8.98
N PRO A 370 -17.33 4.51 8.18
CA PRO A 370 -16.22 4.11 7.31
C PRO A 370 -14.93 3.76 8.08
N SER A 371 -14.83 4.08 9.36
CA SER A 371 -13.74 3.66 10.24
C SER A 371 -13.89 2.23 10.76
N GLN A 372 -15.09 1.65 10.65
CA GLN A 372 -15.42 0.28 11.08
C GLN A 372 -15.70 -0.67 9.91
N HIS A 373 -16.31 -0.20 8.82
CA HIS A 373 -16.63 -1.04 7.65
C HIS A 373 -16.50 -0.29 6.32
N GLU A 374 -15.90 -0.93 5.31
CA GLU A 374 -15.86 -0.40 3.94
C GLU A 374 -17.20 -0.56 3.22
N GLY A 375 -17.92 -1.66 3.45
CA GLY A 375 -19.14 -2.01 2.73
C GLY A 375 -19.38 -3.51 2.63
N PHE A 376 -19.89 -3.93 1.47
CA PHE A 376 -20.35 -5.30 1.21
C PHE A 376 -19.83 -5.85 -0.12
N VAL A 377 -19.70 -7.17 -0.18
CA VAL A 377 -19.54 -7.95 -1.41
C VAL A 377 -20.78 -8.80 -1.61
N ILE A 378 -21.39 -8.71 -2.79
CA ILE A 378 -22.55 -9.53 -3.17
C ILE A 378 -22.05 -10.61 -4.12
N CYS A 379 -22.42 -11.86 -3.85
CA CYS A 379 -21.98 -13.05 -4.58
C CYS A 379 -23.15 -14.02 -4.78
N ASP A 380 -23.40 -14.45 -6.01
CA ASP A 380 -24.36 -15.55 -6.29
C ASP A 380 -23.69 -16.94 -6.26
N ASN A 381 -24.50 -17.99 -6.44
CA ASN A 381 -24.04 -19.38 -6.52
C ASN A 381 -23.17 -19.70 -7.76
N ASN A 382 -23.13 -18.82 -8.77
CA ASN A 382 -22.21 -18.91 -9.90
C ASN A 382 -20.88 -18.18 -9.63
N PHE A 383 -20.73 -17.58 -8.45
CA PHE A 383 -19.63 -16.71 -8.03
C PHE A 383 -19.49 -15.42 -8.84
N ASN A 384 -20.58 -14.98 -9.50
CA ASN A 384 -20.69 -13.62 -10.03
C ASN A 384 -20.65 -12.64 -8.86
N ARG A 385 -19.77 -11.64 -8.93
CA ARG A 385 -19.55 -10.70 -7.82
C ARG A 385 -19.63 -9.24 -8.22
N ILE A 386 -20.16 -8.46 -7.29
CA ILE A 386 -20.01 -7.00 -7.23
C ILE A 386 -19.68 -6.58 -5.79
N LYS A 387 -19.19 -5.36 -5.62
CA LYS A 387 -19.04 -4.70 -4.32
C LYS A 387 -19.87 -3.42 -4.25
N ILE A 388 -20.32 -3.08 -3.05
CA ILE A 388 -21.01 -1.82 -2.74
C ILE A 388 -20.38 -1.27 -1.47
N LYS A 389 -19.79 -0.08 -1.55
CA LYS A 389 -19.08 0.58 -0.45
C LYS A 389 -19.97 1.62 0.22
N SER A 390 -19.60 2.01 1.44
CA SER A 390 -20.06 3.27 2.03
C SER A 390 -19.59 4.44 1.16
N PRO A 391 -20.48 5.38 0.76
CA PRO A 391 -20.07 6.61 0.08
C PRO A 391 -19.05 7.41 0.91
N ARG A 392 -19.19 7.40 2.25
CA ARG A 392 -18.22 8.03 3.17
C ARG A 392 -16.87 7.35 3.10
N TYR A 393 -16.82 6.02 3.06
CA TYR A 393 -15.57 5.28 2.86
C TYR A 393 -14.92 5.66 1.53
N VAL A 394 -15.70 5.73 0.44
CA VAL A 394 -15.19 6.11 -0.88
C VAL A 394 -14.60 7.52 -0.85
N ALA A 395 -15.31 8.49 -0.27
CA ALA A 395 -14.77 9.84 -0.06
C ALA A 395 -13.45 9.80 0.73
N LEU A 396 -13.41 9.15 1.90
CA LEU A 396 -12.18 9.03 2.69
C LEU A 396 -11.05 8.35 1.89
N SER A 397 -11.33 7.33 1.08
CA SER A 397 -10.29 6.62 0.31
C SER A 397 -9.61 7.48 -0.74
N HIS A 398 -10.35 8.41 -1.36
CA HIS A 398 -9.78 9.34 -2.34
C HIS A 398 -9.29 10.65 -1.74
N LEU A 399 -9.67 10.96 -0.49
CA LEU A 399 -9.26 12.18 0.23
C LEU A 399 -8.06 11.96 1.16
N LEU A 400 -8.02 10.87 1.93
CA LEU A 400 -6.95 10.59 2.91
C LEU A 400 -5.67 10.02 2.30
N SER A 401 -5.73 9.46 1.09
CA SER A 401 -4.62 8.70 0.49
C SER A 401 -3.32 9.50 0.26
N MET A 402 -3.30 10.84 0.39
CA MET A 402 -2.26 11.71 -0.18
C MET A 402 -1.79 12.90 0.68
N ASP A 403 -2.07 12.95 1.99
CA ASP A 403 -1.39 13.89 2.90
C ASP A 403 -0.22 13.20 3.61
N GLY A 404 1.00 13.67 3.34
CA GLY A 404 2.23 13.10 3.91
C GLY A 404 2.60 13.74 5.26
N GLU A 405 2.74 12.90 6.30
CA GLU A 405 3.31 13.25 7.62
C GLU A 405 2.70 14.49 8.30
N GLY A 406 1.37 14.59 8.32
CA GLY A 406 0.62 15.47 9.22
C GLY A 406 0.36 14.82 10.59
N ASP A 407 0.42 15.60 11.67
CA ASP A 407 0.17 15.12 13.04
C ASP A 407 -1.31 14.77 13.26
N GLY A 408 -1.58 13.79 14.13
CA GLY A 408 -2.86 13.07 14.18
C GLY A 408 -4.00 13.84 14.86
N GLY A 409 -4.70 14.69 14.11
CA GLY A 409 -5.88 15.44 14.58
C GLY A 409 -7.14 15.22 13.75
N GLU A 410 -8.18 14.65 14.38
CA GLU A 410 -9.62 14.76 14.06
C GLU A 410 -10.01 14.85 12.57
N ALA A 411 -10.12 13.68 11.91
CA ALA A 411 -10.51 13.57 10.50
C ALA A 411 -12.03 13.63 10.24
N ASP A 412 -12.83 13.47 11.29
CA ASP A 412 -14.22 13.00 11.17
C ASP A 412 -15.24 14.11 10.82
N SER A 413 -14.88 15.39 10.98
CA SER A 413 -15.77 16.54 10.74
C SER A 413 -15.45 17.38 9.48
N LYS A 414 -14.27 17.22 8.89
CA LYS A 414 -13.82 18.02 7.72
C LYS A 414 -14.01 17.32 6.37
N SER A 415 -14.33 16.04 6.36
CA SER A 415 -14.46 15.25 5.13
C SER A 415 -15.82 15.47 4.44
N GLU A 416 -16.92 15.51 5.19
CA GLU A 416 -18.27 15.79 4.66
C GLU A 416 -18.40 17.23 4.13
N ALA A 417 -18.00 18.23 4.93
CA ALA A 417 -18.16 19.65 4.63
C ALA A 417 -17.44 20.15 3.34
N ILE A 418 -16.59 19.34 2.70
CA ILE A 418 -15.88 19.71 1.46
C ILE A 418 -16.58 19.14 0.20
N LEU A 419 -17.63 18.32 0.35
CA LEU A 419 -18.48 17.88 -0.76
C LEU A 419 -19.75 18.74 -0.91
N GLU A 420 -20.17 19.40 0.17
CA GLU A 420 -21.34 20.29 0.24
C GLU A 420 -21.05 21.77 -0.12
N ASP A 421 -19.79 22.11 -0.44
CA ASP A 421 -19.44 23.43 -0.97
C ASP A 421 -20.16 23.66 -2.30
N ASN A 422 -21.13 24.58 -2.32
CA ASN A 422 -21.98 24.86 -3.48
C ASN A 422 -21.27 25.69 -4.57
N GLN A 423 -19.98 26.02 -4.43
CA GLN A 423 -19.18 26.55 -5.53
C GLN A 423 -18.74 25.41 -6.47
N GLU A 424 -19.48 25.21 -7.57
CA GLU A 424 -19.27 24.14 -8.55
C GLU A 424 -17.83 24.06 -9.09
N ASN A 425 -17.14 25.19 -9.24
CA ASN A 425 -15.78 25.28 -9.81
C ASN A 425 -14.67 25.72 -8.83
N SER A 426 -14.84 25.52 -7.52
CA SER A 426 -13.80 25.80 -6.51
C SER A 426 -12.46 25.12 -6.85
N PRO A 427 -11.30 25.82 -6.86
CA PRO A 427 -9.99 25.23 -7.17
C PRO A 427 -9.62 24.05 -6.26
N THR A 428 -10.08 24.06 -5.00
CA THR A 428 -9.94 22.94 -4.06
C THR A 428 -10.64 21.67 -4.56
N ARG A 429 -11.83 21.82 -5.17
CA ARG A 429 -12.61 20.74 -5.78
C ARG A 429 -11.89 20.18 -7.00
N LYS A 430 -11.39 21.04 -7.91
CA LYS A 430 -10.57 20.62 -9.06
C LYS A 430 -9.29 19.90 -8.63
N ARG A 431 -8.55 20.41 -7.64
CA ARG A 431 -7.31 19.79 -7.12
C ARG A 431 -7.58 18.41 -6.51
N LYS A 432 -8.66 18.23 -5.75
CA LYS A 432 -9.09 16.91 -5.25
C LYS A 432 -9.52 15.99 -6.40
N MET A 433 -10.21 16.50 -7.41
CA MET A 433 -10.60 15.72 -8.59
C MET A 433 -9.39 15.24 -9.42
N LEU A 434 -8.34 16.06 -9.52
CA LEU A 434 -7.08 15.68 -10.18
C LEU A 434 -6.43 14.47 -9.51
N GLN A 435 -6.58 14.30 -8.19
CA GLN A 435 -6.11 13.11 -7.48
C GLN A 435 -6.83 11.83 -7.94
N ILE A 436 -8.16 11.89 -8.02
CA ILE A 436 -9.03 10.78 -8.48
C ILE A 436 -8.76 10.44 -9.96
N VAL A 437 -8.52 11.46 -10.79
CA VAL A 437 -8.15 11.33 -12.20
C VAL A 437 -6.77 10.68 -12.35
N ARG A 438 -5.72 11.25 -11.75
CA ARG A 438 -4.33 10.75 -11.92
C ARG A 438 -4.14 9.35 -11.35
N ASN A 439 -4.88 8.98 -10.30
CA ASN A 439 -4.90 7.62 -9.77
C ASN A 439 -5.58 6.59 -10.70
N ASN A 440 -6.48 7.03 -11.59
CA ASN A 440 -7.49 6.22 -12.27
C ASN A 440 -8.46 5.51 -11.30
N GLU A 441 -8.90 6.26 -10.30
CA GLU A 441 -9.92 5.85 -9.32
C GLU A 441 -11.33 6.35 -9.71
N SER A 442 -11.40 7.15 -10.78
CA SER A 442 -12.61 7.77 -11.34
C SER A 442 -13.82 6.85 -11.50
N SER A 443 -13.60 5.60 -11.93
CA SER A 443 -14.67 4.61 -12.17
C SER A 443 -15.35 4.17 -10.87
N GLU A 444 -14.58 4.07 -9.78
CA GLU A 444 -15.13 3.81 -8.45
C GLU A 444 -15.78 5.07 -7.88
N PHE A 445 -15.13 6.23 -7.97
CA PHE A 445 -15.66 7.47 -7.40
C PHE A 445 -17.02 7.90 -7.98
N LEU A 446 -17.15 7.96 -9.31
CA LEU A 446 -18.40 8.37 -9.95
C LEU A 446 -19.56 7.39 -9.74
N ALA A 447 -19.29 6.13 -9.39
CA ALA A 447 -20.35 5.16 -9.07
C ALA A 447 -21.12 5.52 -7.77
N TYR A 448 -20.54 6.36 -6.92
CA TYR A 448 -21.19 6.89 -5.70
C TYR A 448 -21.46 8.41 -5.79
N TYR A 449 -20.71 9.13 -6.62
CA TYR A 449 -20.83 10.59 -6.82
C TYR A 449 -21.07 10.97 -8.30
N PRO A 450 -22.16 10.51 -8.94
CA PRO A 450 -22.42 10.79 -10.36
C PRO A 450 -22.66 12.28 -10.63
N ASN A 451 -23.13 13.04 -9.63
CA ASN A 451 -23.27 14.49 -9.68
C ASN A 451 -21.94 15.26 -9.80
N LEU A 452 -20.79 14.57 -9.75
CA LEU A 452 -19.46 15.17 -9.96
C LEU A 452 -18.86 14.81 -11.32
N GLU A 453 -19.62 14.18 -12.23
CA GLU A 453 -19.14 13.77 -13.56
C GLU A 453 -18.71 14.96 -14.45
N GLU A 454 -19.34 16.15 -14.31
CA GLU A 454 -18.98 17.31 -15.13
C GLU A 454 -17.59 17.87 -14.77
N ILE A 455 -17.37 18.30 -13.52
CA ILE A 455 -16.06 18.76 -13.04
C ILE A 455 -14.99 17.67 -13.20
N HIS A 456 -15.36 16.40 -13.09
CA HIS A 456 -14.48 15.28 -13.37
C HIS A 456 -14.05 15.21 -14.83
N ASN A 457 -14.97 15.33 -15.78
CA ASN A 457 -14.64 15.32 -17.21
C ASN A 457 -13.83 16.55 -17.62
N ILE A 458 -14.06 17.72 -17.01
CA ILE A 458 -13.22 18.92 -17.16
C ILE A 458 -11.77 18.62 -16.72
N VAL A 459 -11.55 18.19 -15.48
CA VAL A 459 -10.20 17.95 -14.93
C VAL A 459 -9.50 16.76 -15.60
N ARG A 460 -10.27 15.76 -16.06
CA ARG A 460 -9.78 14.68 -16.93
C ARG A 460 -9.32 15.22 -18.30
N GLY A 461 -10.03 16.18 -18.87
CA GLY A 461 -9.64 16.88 -20.10
C GLY A 461 -8.28 17.57 -19.93
N GLU A 462 -8.19 18.44 -18.92
CA GLU A 462 -6.97 19.18 -18.54
C GLU A 462 -5.78 18.23 -18.30
N TYR A 463 -5.99 17.12 -17.58
CA TYR A 463 -4.92 16.15 -17.32
C TYR A 463 -4.51 15.38 -18.58
N ASN A 464 -5.46 14.98 -19.43
CA ASN A 464 -5.16 14.34 -20.72
C ASN A 464 -4.44 15.29 -21.69
N GLN A 465 -4.71 16.60 -21.63
CA GLN A 465 -3.97 17.63 -22.34
C GLN A 465 -2.52 17.70 -21.87
N LEU A 466 -2.27 17.75 -20.56
CA LEU A 466 -0.91 17.67 -20.00
C LEU A 466 -0.18 16.38 -20.46
N LEU A 467 -0.82 15.21 -20.40
CA LEU A 467 -0.21 13.94 -20.84
C LEU A 467 0.18 13.96 -22.34
N LYS A 468 -0.62 14.60 -23.19
CA LYS A 468 -0.29 14.80 -24.62
C LYS A 468 0.90 15.73 -24.79
N LEU A 469 0.92 16.86 -24.09
CA LEU A 469 2.02 17.84 -24.10
C LEU A 469 3.34 17.21 -23.67
N THR A 470 3.38 16.45 -22.57
CA THR A 470 4.58 15.75 -22.10
C THR A 470 5.16 14.80 -23.15
N LYS A 471 4.29 14.02 -23.82
CA LYS A 471 4.69 13.07 -24.88
C LYS A 471 5.08 13.76 -26.18
N HIS A 472 4.44 14.88 -26.51
CA HIS A 472 4.82 15.72 -27.64
C HIS A 472 6.23 16.29 -27.42
N ILE A 473 6.50 16.93 -26.28
CA ILE A 473 7.82 17.45 -25.91
C ILE A 473 8.89 16.36 -25.96
N ALA A 474 8.61 15.17 -25.40
CA ALA A 474 9.55 14.05 -25.46
C ALA A 474 9.81 13.57 -26.90
N THR A 475 8.77 13.49 -27.74
CA THR A 475 8.91 13.08 -29.15
C THR A 475 9.68 14.12 -29.96
N ASP A 476 9.38 15.41 -29.77
CA ASP A 476 10.02 16.52 -30.47
C ASP A 476 11.49 16.69 -30.09
N ILE A 477 11.82 16.60 -28.80
CA ILE A 477 13.22 16.54 -28.32
C ILE A 477 13.95 15.35 -28.95
N LYS A 478 13.31 14.16 -29.00
CA LYS A 478 13.90 12.96 -29.59
C LYS A 478 14.20 13.16 -31.09
N THR A 479 13.24 13.67 -31.85
CA THR A 479 13.40 13.86 -33.30
C THR A 479 14.37 14.99 -33.66
N LYS A 480 14.42 16.08 -32.88
CA LYS A 480 15.32 17.22 -33.14
C LYS A 480 16.76 17.02 -32.65
N TYR A 481 16.99 16.23 -31.60
CA TYR A 481 18.30 16.16 -30.92
C TYR A 481 18.86 14.75 -30.74
N TYR A 482 18.04 13.69 -30.82
CA TYR A 482 18.45 12.30 -30.57
C TYR A 482 18.01 11.34 -31.70
N SER A 483 17.83 11.85 -32.91
CA SER A 483 17.39 11.09 -34.09
C SER A 483 18.51 10.29 -34.77
N ASN A 484 19.77 10.60 -34.46
CA ASN A 484 20.97 9.84 -34.86
C ASN A 484 21.67 9.29 -33.61
N ASN A 485 22.05 8.01 -33.62
CA ASN A 485 22.38 7.20 -32.42
C ASN A 485 23.77 7.46 -31.77
N GLU A 486 24.25 8.71 -31.63
CA GLU A 486 25.61 8.98 -31.12
C GLU A 486 25.70 9.57 -29.68
N GLU A 487 24.62 10.12 -29.11
CA GLU A 487 24.66 10.89 -27.85
C GLU A 487 24.37 10.10 -26.54
N GLU A 488 24.56 8.78 -26.49
CA GLU A 488 24.61 8.04 -25.20
C GLU A 488 25.79 8.49 -24.29
N LYS A 489 26.71 9.32 -24.80
CA LYS A 489 27.90 9.83 -24.10
C LYS A 489 27.63 11.01 -23.15
N SER A 490 26.45 11.64 -23.19
CA SER A 490 26.15 12.81 -22.37
C SER A 490 25.76 12.42 -20.94
N ASN A 491 26.41 13.00 -19.92
CA ASN A 491 26.03 12.72 -18.53
C ASN A 491 24.57 13.15 -18.27
N LYS A 492 23.84 12.34 -17.50
CA LYS A 492 22.43 12.52 -17.15
C LYS A 492 22.09 13.94 -16.67
N ASP A 493 22.97 14.58 -15.91
CA ASP A 493 22.74 15.95 -15.42
C ASP A 493 22.74 16.99 -16.54
N ALA A 494 23.55 16.81 -17.59
CA ALA A 494 23.53 17.67 -18.78
C ALA A 494 22.23 17.49 -19.58
N ILE A 495 21.79 16.24 -19.76
CA ILE A 495 20.51 15.90 -20.40
C ILE A 495 19.33 16.52 -19.62
N LEU A 496 19.32 16.40 -18.28
CA LEU A 496 18.28 17.00 -17.44
C LEU A 496 18.29 18.53 -17.51
N ASN A 497 19.46 19.17 -17.46
CA ASN A 497 19.56 20.63 -17.61
C ASN A 497 19.10 21.10 -19.01
N PHE A 498 19.39 20.34 -20.07
CA PHE A 498 18.92 20.61 -21.43
C PHE A 498 17.40 20.52 -21.54
N ILE A 499 16.80 19.40 -21.09
CA ILE A 499 15.34 19.21 -21.07
C ILE A 499 14.69 20.33 -20.24
N GLN A 500 15.24 20.63 -19.06
CA GLN A 500 14.69 21.67 -18.18
C GLN A 500 14.67 23.04 -18.88
N ARG A 501 15.78 23.42 -19.54
CA ARG A 501 15.86 24.68 -20.29
C ARG A 501 14.85 24.71 -21.42
N LYS A 502 14.79 23.67 -22.27
CA LYS A 502 13.83 23.58 -23.38
C LYS A 502 12.38 23.71 -22.91
N CYS A 503 12.03 23.06 -21.80
CA CYS A 503 10.71 23.18 -21.17
C CYS A 503 10.41 24.55 -20.56
N GLN A 504 11.43 25.39 -20.32
CA GLN A 504 11.31 26.75 -19.77
C GLN A 504 11.37 27.85 -20.84
N THR A 505 11.81 27.53 -22.07
CA THR A 505 11.96 28.52 -23.15
C THR A 505 11.24 28.15 -24.44
N ASP A 506 11.41 26.93 -24.94
CA ASP A 506 11.04 26.59 -26.32
C ASP A 506 9.59 26.12 -26.42
N TYR A 507 9.06 25.50 -25.38
CA TYR A 507 7.70 24.91 -25.35
C TYR A 507 6.64 25.76 -24.64
N CYS A 508 6.91 27.04 -24.38
CA CYS A 508 5.98 27.89 -23.63
C CYS A 508 4.69 28.18 -24.42
N SER A 509 4.78 28.32 -25.75
CA SER A 509 3.61 28.49 -26.63
C SER A 509 2.67 27.27 -26.62
N GLU A 510 3.26 26.07 -26.53
CA GLU A 510 2.57 24.79 -26.45
C GLU A 510 1.95 24.57 -25.07
N PHE A 511 2.59 25.08 -24.01
CA PHE A 511 1.98 25.15 -22.67
C PHE A 511 0.73 26.04 -22.65
N ILE A 512 0.80 27.24 -23.23
CA ILE A 512 -0.34 28.18 -23.28
C ILE A 512 -1.47 27.61 -24.14
N SER A 513 -1.18 27.21 -25.38
CA SER A 513 -2.21 26.71 -26.32
C SER A 513 -2.89 25.40 -25.88
N ILE A 514 -2.22 24.55 -25.10
CA ILE A 514 -2.79 23.28 -24.63
C ILE A 514 -3.50 23.40 -23.27
N LEU A 515 -3.10 24.31 -22.38
CA LEU A 515 -3.64 24.41 -21.02
C LEU A 515 -4.43 25.69 -20.74
N ALA A 516 -4.26 26.75 -21.53
CA ALA A 516 -4.93 28.05 -21.38
C ALA A 516 -5.75 28.40 -22.63
N VAL A 517 -6.63 27.48 -23.04
CA VAL A 517 -7.39 27.44 -24.31
C VAL A 517 -8.21 28.72 -24.61
N ASN A 518 -8.50 29.54 -23.60
CA ASN A 518 -9.30 30.76 -23.73
C ASN A 518 -8.48 32.07 -23.75
N VAL A 519 -7.13 32.01 -23.84
CA VAL A 519 -6.27 33.20 -23.89
C VAL A 519 -6.29 33.84 -25.30
N PRO A 520 -6.64 35.14 -25.44
CA PRO A 520 -6.55 35.85 -26.72
C PRO A 520 -5.11 35.89 -27.28
N ALA A 521 -4.99 35.83 -28.61
CA ALA A 521 -3.69 35.70 -29.28
C ALA A 521 -2.72 36.86 -28.97
N ASP A 522 -3.25 38.07 -28.83
CA ASP A 522 -2.54 39.29 -28.41
C ASP A 522 -1.91 39.15 -27.01
N LYS A 523 -2.60 38.47 -26.08
CA LYS A 523 -2.10 38.20 -24.72
C LYS A 523 -1.17 37.00 -24.65
N SER A 524 -1.26 36.07 -25.59
CA SER A 524 -0.43 34.86 -25.61
C SER A 524 1.06 35.19 -25.68
N GLU A 525 1.47 36.23 -26.41
CA GLU A 525 2.88 36.65 -26.50
C GLU A 525 3.42 37.25 -25.19
N GLU A 526 2.61 38.02 -24.47
CA GLU A 526 2.99 38.64 -23.20
C GLU A 526 3.11 37.59 -22.10
N LEU A 527 2.10 36.71 -22.00
CA LEU A 527 2.09 35.55 -21.11
C LEU A 527 3.29 34.63 -21.35
N GLU A 528 3.67 34.40 -22.62
CA GLU A 528 4.83 33.57 -22.94
C GLU A 528 6.15 34.21 -22.46
N LYS A 529 6.29 35.54 -22.61
CA LYS A 529 7.45 36.30 -22.12
C LYS A 529 7.53 36.28 -20.59
N GLU A 530 6.40 36.39 -19.89
CA GLU A 530 6.38 36.25 -18.44
C GLU A 530 6.76 34.82 -18.00
N MET A 531 6.14 33.78 -18.59
CA MET A 531 6.46 32.38 -18.29
C MET A 531 7.95 32.06 -18.47
N LYS A 532 8.56 32.54 -19.56
CA LYS A 532 10.01 32.42 -19.85
C LYS A 532 10.90 33.05 -18.78
N SER A 533 10.44 34.14 -18.14
CA SER A 533 11.17 34.84 -17.07
C SER A 533 10.88 34.29 -15.65
N SER A 534 9.77 33.56 -15.49
CA SER A 534 9.20 33.24 -14.19
C SER A 534 10.01 32.19 -13.42
N LYS A 535 10.67 32.62 -12.35
CA LYS A 535 11.32 31.73 -11.36
C LYS A 535 10.34 30.72 -10.75
N LYS A 536 9.04 31.04 -10.68
CA LYS A 536 7.99 30.13 -10.22
C LYS A 536 7.75 29.02 -11.24
N PHE A 537 7.53 29.36 -12.52
CA PHE A 537 7.41 28.39 -13.61
C PHE A 537 8.63 27.47 -13.69
N ALA A 538 9.83 28.07 -13.64
CA ALA A 538 11.09 27.34 -13.68
C ALA A 538 11.22 26.30 -12.55
N LYS A 539 10.77 26.65 -11.32
CA LYS A 539 10.70 25.70 -10.19
C LYS A 539 9.68 24.60 -10.46
N ILE A 540 8.47 24.92 -10.91
CA ILE A 540 7.39 23.94 -11.15
C ILE A 540 7.85 22.90 -12.17
N ILE A 541 8.35 23.33 -13.33
CA ILE A 541 8.84 22.46 -14.42
C ILE A 541 9.88 21.45 -13.91
N LYS A 542 10.82 21.88 -13.06
CA LYS A 542 11.86 21.03 -12.47
C LYS A 542 11.30 19.89 -11.59
N HIS A 543 10.20 20.13 -10.88
CA HIS A 543 9.60 19.17 -9.93
C HIS A 543 8.45 18.34 -10.54
N THR A 544 8.07 18.60 -11.81
CA THR A 544 6.91 17.97 -12.47
C THR A 544 7.29 17.38 -13.82
N LEU A 545 7.40 18.23 -14.85
CA LEU A 545 7.57 17.87 -16.25
C LEU A 545 8.93 17.28 -16.56
N LEU A 546 10.01 17.83 -15.98
CA LEU A 546 11.39 17.43 -16.28
C LEU A 546 11.61 15.92 -16.17
N ILE A 547 11.16 15.32 -15.05
CA ILE A 547 11.32 13.89 -14.80
C ILE A 547 10.41 13.07 -15.73
N ALA A 548 9.21 13.57 -16.03
CA ALA A 548 8.26 12.90 -16.92
C ALA A 548 8.76 12.85 -18.38
N VAL A 549 9.27 13.96 -18.91
CA VAL A 549 9.88 14.04 -20.26
C VAL A 549 11.14 13.18 -20.35
N TYR A 550 12.03 13.24 -19.35
CA TYR A 550 13.22 12.39 -19.31
C TYR A 550 12.87 10.89 -19.29
N GLN A 551 11.76 10.50 -18.64
CA GLN A 551 11.32 9.11 -18.58
C GLN A 551 10.60 8.63 -19.85
N GLU A 552 9.85 9.49 -20.55
CA GLU A 552 9.34 9.17 -21.90
C GLU A 552 10.48 9.09 -22.95
N LEU A 553 11.58 9.85 -22.77
CA LEU A 553 12.76 9.80 -23.66
C LEU A 553 13.63 8.55 -23.45
N PHE A 554 14.04 8.28 -22.20
CA PHE A 554 15.11 7.34 -21.84
C PHE A 554 14.74 6.37 -20.70
N GLY A 555 13.50 6.41 -20.20
CA GLY A 555 13.09 5.74 -18.98
C GLY A 555 12.40 4.39 -19.17
N GLN A 556 11.92 3.85 -18.05
CA GLN A 556 11.05 2.67 -17.99
C GLN A 556 9.66 2.97 -17.41
N LYS A 557 9.47 4.18 -16.86
CA LYS A 557 8.16 4.70 -16.44
C LYS A 557 7.60 5.59 -17.56
N SER A 558 6.28 5.55 -17.77
CA SER A 558 5.61 6.57 -18.59
C SER A 558 5.18 7.78 -17.75
N CYS A 559 4.83 8.89 -18.39
CA CYS A 559 4.52 10.15 -17.72
C CYS A 559 3.32 10.04 -16.76
N GLU A 560 2.33 9.18 -17.03
CA GLU A 560 1.23 8.91 -16.07
C GLU A 560 1.76 8.31 -14.77
N GLN A 561 2.78 7.44 -14.85
CA GLN A 561 3.38 6.80 -13.70
C GLN A 561 4.28 7.76 -12.91
N ILE A 562 4.88 8.75 -13.58
CA ILE A 562 5.61 9.85 -12.92
C ILE A 562 4.63 10.83 -12.26
N TYR A 563 3.56 11.23 -12.95
CA TYR A 563 2.56 12.16 -12.39
C TYR A 563 1.70 11.57 -11.26
N LYS A 564 1.82 10.28 -10.93
CA LYS A 564 1.35 9.72 -9.66
C LYS A 564 2.31 10.01 -8.49
N ASP A 565 3.62 9.89 -8.73
CA ASP A 565 4.66 10.09 -7.71
C ASP A 565 4.97 11.58 -7.44
N VAL A 566 4.59 12.47 -8.36
CA VAL A 566 4.71 13.94 -8.22
C VAL A 566 3.76 14.48 -7.15
N GLU A 567 4.16 15.56 -6.47
CA GLU A 567 3.35 16.23 -5.45
C GLU A 567 2.10 16.91 -6.08
N LEU A 568 0.92 16.66 -5.51
CA LEU A 568 -0.37 17.05 -6.09
C LEU A 568 -0.50 18.57 -6.29
N GLY A 569 0.04 19.38 -5.37
CA GLY A 569 0.02 20.83 -5.48
C GLY A 569 0.88 21.34 -6.63
N THR A 570 2.15 20.96 -6.69
CA THR A 570 3.01 21.38 -7.81
C THR A 570 2.50 20.87 -9.17
N LEU A 571 1.85 19.68 -9.24
CA LEU A 571 1.19 19.21 -10.47
C LEU A 571 -0.03 20.07 -10.86
N PHE A 572 -0.89 20.40 -9.88
CA PHE A 572 -2.05 21.26 -10.11
C PHE A 572 -1.63 22.68 -10.49
N GLU A 573 -0.56 23.21 -9.90
CA GLU A 573 0.04 24.49 -10.27
C GLU A 573 0.61 24.47 -11.70
N LEU A 574 1.20 23.36 -12.18
CA LEU A 574 1.62 23.25 -13.59
C LEU A 574 0.40 23.34 -14.53
N MET A 575 -0.68 22.62 -14.22
CA MET A 575 -1.88 22.57 -15.06
C MET A 575 -2.60 23.92 -15.16
N ASN A 576 -2.56 24.74 -14.11
CA ASN A 576 -3.25 26.03 -14.04
C ASN A 576 -2.30 27.23 -14.18
N PHE A 577 -1.00 27.03 -14.48
CA PHE A 577 0.00 28.09 -14.37
C PHE A 577 -0.32 29.29 -15.27
N ALA A 578 -0.61 29.01 -16.55
CA ALA A 578 -0.96 29.97 -17.58
C ALA A 578 -2.38 30.57 -17.42
N SER A 579 -3.09 30.23 -16.34
CA SER A 579 -4.35 30.85 -15.90
C SER A 579 -4.24 31.43 -14.48
N SER A 580 -3.02 31.48 -13.93
CA SER A 580 -2.68 32.09 -12.64
C SER A 580 -1.77 33.33 -12.77
N ILE A 581 -1.42 33.64 -14.02
CA ILE A 581 -0.97 34.94 -14.54
C ILE A 581 -2.21 35.56 -15.20
#